data_AF-A0A8J5PUJ8-F1
#
_entry.id   AF-A0A8J5PUJ8-F1
#
_cell.length_a   1.000
_cell.length_b   1.000
_cell.length_c   1.000
_cell.angle_alpha   90.00
_cell.angle_beta   90.00
_cell.angle_gamma   90.00
#
_symmetry.space_group_name_H-M   'P 1'
#
loop_
_entity.id
_entity.type
_entity.pdbx_description
1 polymer ?
#
loop_
_entity_poly.entity_id
_entity_poly.type
_entity_poly.pdbx_seq_one_letter_code
_entity_poly.pdbx_strand_id
1 'polypeptide(L)'
;MCRLWSIVQEVLIFYNIPPTTAPVERTPLSFAEQKYQKLLSWADTLSSELARNSHRPLHVYIFHTMYHIAVLNIFRPLLPTSGRFRLRSFASSDSSPVSVCHASFQQLKRLLVEAMTRPRYSIQSGLLNPAVMHISNIILAHSDRRNYRHYLLLCMSFWIDATPSFPVLADIARAYLSLALRDRSLSAQDARILKQKLTKIREQYSSNEVSSVIVDFDCATAQGASYRANELAQKFDEYAMFEEFTNNSVS
;
A
#
# COMPACT_ATOMS: atom_id res chain seq x y z
N MET A 1 11.19 -9.83 13.84
CA MET A 1 10.24 -8.69 13.86
C MET A 1 10.79 -7.47 14.59
N CYS A 2 11.29 -7.58 15.83
CA CYS A 2 11.74 -6.39 16.59
C CYS A 2 12.84 -5.59 15.88
N ARG A 3 13.87 -6.24 15.33
CA ARG A 3 14.94 -5.55 14.57
C ARG A 3 14.43 -4.85 13.30
N LEU A 4 13.55 -5.50 12.54
CA LEU A 4 12.87 -4.88 11.39
C LEU A 4 12.11 -3.63 11.83
N TRP A 5 11.36 -3.74 12.91
CA TRP A 5 10.58 -2.63 13.44
C TRP A 5 11.46 -1.47 13.89
N SER A 6 12.60 -1.73 14.54
CA SER A 6 13.57 -0.68 14.90
C SER A 6 14.07 0.07 13.67
N ILE A 7 14.44 -0.63 12.59
CA ILE A 7 14.89 -0.01 11.33
C ILE A 7 13.77 0.84 10.73
N VAL A 8 12.54 0.31 10.68
CA VAL A 8 11.37 1.02 10.13
C VAL A 8 11.03 2.25 10.95
N GLN A 9 11.06 2.17 12.28
CA GLN A 9 10.80 3.30 13.17
C GLN A 9 11.83 4.42 12.99
N GLU A 10 13.12 4.09 12.86
CA GLU A 10 14.15 5.09 12.57
C GLU A 10 13.87 5.84 11.25
N VAL A 11 13.42 5.12 10.22
CA VAL A 11 13.05 5.70 8.92
C VAL A 11 11.80 6.57 9.05
N LEU A 12 10.75 6.09 9.73
CA LEU A 12 9.51 6.83 9.92
C LEU A 12 9.72 8.10 10.76
N ILE A 13 10.51 8.03 11.83
CA ILE A 13 10.84 9.21 12.65
C ILE A 13 11.60 10.22 11.79
N PHE A 14 12.66 9.79 11.10
CA PHE A 14 13.47 10.69 10.29
C PHE A 14 12.66 11.40 9.19
N TYR A 15 11.70 10.70 8.56
CA TYR A 15 10.87 11.27 7.50
C TYR A 15 9.65 12.06 7.99
N ASN A 16 9.20 11.89 9.24
CA ASN A 16 8.03 12.59 9.79
C ASN A 16 8.38 13.74 10.75
N ILE A 17 9.66 14.03 11.00
CA ILE A 17 10.04 15.24 11.74
C ILE A 17 9.68 16.47 10.88
N PRO A 18 8.76 17.35 11.34
CA PRO A 18 8.42 18.57 10.61
C PRO A 18 9.67 19.45 10.56
N PRO A 19 10.13 19.88 9.38
CA PRO A 19 11.38 20.59 9.29
C PRO A 19 11.22 22.03 9.79
N THR A 20 12.25 22.53 10.50
CA THR A 20 12.41 23.95 10.83
C THR A 20 12.88 24.79 9.63
N THR A 21 13.21 24.16 8.48
CA THR A 21 13.75 24.81 7.27
C THR A 21 13.30 24.15 5.95
N ALA A 22 13.47 24.87 4.84
CA ALA A 22 12.86 24.59 3.54
C ALA A 22 13.23 23.23 2.91
N PRO A 23 12.34 22.66 2.08
CA PRO A 23 12.28 21.23 1.90
C PRO A 23 13.04 20.76 0.65
N VAL A 24 14.30 21.15 0.41
CA VAL A 24 15.04 20.69 -0.80
C VAL A 24 16.39 20.05 -0.48
N GLU A 25 16.86 20.08 0.77
CA GLU A 25 18.03 19.31 1.25
C GLU A 25 17.65 17.86 1.68
N ARG A 26 16.68 17.28 0.95
CA ARG A 26 15.46 16.64 1.49
C ARG A 26 15.54 15.17 1.97
N THR A 27 16.68 14.48 1.90
CA THR A 27 17.00 13.16 2.51
C THR A 27 18.29 12.67 1.85
N PRO A 28 19.39 12.48 2.57
CA PRO A 28 20.63 12.01 1.95
C PRO A 28 20.42 10.62 1.34
N LEU A 29 20.77 10.43 0.06
CA LEU A 29 20.79 9.10 -0.57
C LEU A 29 21.61 8.09 0.27
N SER A 30 22.69 8.57 0.89
CA SER A 30 23.53 7.80 1.81
C SER A 30 22.77 7.28 3.03
N PHE A 31 21.79 8.03 3.56
CA PHE A 31 20.94 7.56 4.66
C PHE A 31 20.07 6.39 4.20
N ALA A 32 19.39 6.53 3.06
CA ALA A 32 18.56 5.47 2.51
C ALA A 32 19.38 4.21 2.16
N GLU A 33 20.55 4.38 1.55
CA GLU A 33 21.50 3.31 1.28
C GLU A 33 21.93 2.59 2.56
N GLN A 34 22.30 3.33 3.61
CA GLN A 34 22.70 2.74 4.88
C GLN A 34 21.56 1.95 5.53
N LYS A 35 20.33 2.47 5.54
CA LYS A 35 19.17 1.73 6.08
C LYS A 35 18.87 0.48 5.27
N TYR A 36 18.97 0.55 3.94
CA TYR A 36 18.77 -0.59 3.08
C TYR A 36 19.83 -1.68 3.28
N GLN A 37 21.10 -1.30 3.42
CA GLN A 37 22.17 -2.24 3.77
C GLN A 37 21.95 -2.91 5.13
N LYS A 38 21.55 -2.14 6.16
CA LYS A 38 21.18 -2.71 7.46
C LYS A 38 20.05 -3.71 7.32
N LEU A 39 19.04 -3.40 6.52
CA LEU A 39 17.91 -4.27 6.26
C LEU A 39 18.32 -5.58 5.55
N LEU A 40 19.20 -5.50 4.54
CA LEU A 40 19.77 -6.66 3.84
C LEU A 40 20.62 -7.52 4.77
N SER A 41 21.56 -6.91 5.50
CA SER A 41 22.41 -7.63 6.46
C SER A 41 21.59 -8.35 7.53
N TRP A 42 20.47 -7.77 7.95
CA TRP A 42 19.54 -8.43 8.86
C TRP A 42 18.81 -9.59 8.18
N ALA A 43 18.38 -9.44 6.93
CA ALA A 43 17.75 -10.52 6.17
C ALA A 43 18.67 -11.74 6.00
N ASP A 44 19.98 -11.53 5.86
CA ASP A 44 20.98 -12.59 5.77
C ASP A 44 21.12 -13.41 7.07
N THR A 45 20.69 -12.86 8.21
CA THR A 45 20.69 -13.56 9.52
C THR A 45 19.43 -14.39 9.77
N LEU A 46 18.47 -14.41 8.84
CA LEU A 46 17.20 -15.11 9.03
C LEU A 46 17.38 -16.62 8.94
N SER A 47 16.68 -17.33 9.83
CA SER A 47 16.60 -18.80 9.77
C SER A 47 16.04 -19.26 8.42
N SER A 48 16.53 -20.40 7.93
CA SER A 48 15.98 -21.08 6.76
C SER A 48 14.49 -21.44 6.90
N GLU A 49 13.97 -21.43 8.13
CA GLU A 49 12.54 -21.57 8.42
C GLU A 49 11.69 -20.42 7.89
N LEU A 50 12.27 -19.23 7.77
CA LEU A 50 11.64 -18.03 7.21
C LEU A 50 11.86 -17.91 5.70
N ALA A 51 12.56 -18.86 5.08
CA ALA A 51 12.70 -18.90 3.64
C ALA A 51 11.33 -19.10 2.97
N ARG A 52 11.10 -18.33 1.89
CA ARG A 52 9.84 -18.38 1.14
C ARG A 52 9.70 -19.74 0.46
N ASN A 53 8.72 -20.54 0.89
CA ASN A 53 8.31 -21.74 0.18
C ASN A 53 6.78 -21.89 0.21
N SER A 54 6.23 -22.58 -0.79
CA SER A 54 4.79 -22.68 -1.03
C SER A 54 4.00 -23.37 0.09
N HIS A 55 4.67 -23.98 1.07
CA HIS A 55 4.06 -24.69 2.20
C HIS A 55 4.24 -23.99 3.55
N ARG A 56 4.92 -22.83 3.61
CA ARG A 56 5.13 -22.10 4.87
C ARG A 56 3.83 -21.51 5.43
N PRO A 57 3.73 -21.32 6.75
CA PRO A 57 2.59 -20.66 7.41
C PRO A 57 2.44 -19.17 7.03
N LEU A 58 1.24 -18.62 7.23
CA LEU A 58 0.86 -17.23 6.87
C LEU A 58 1.81 -16.17 7.46
N HIS A 59 2.36 -16.39 8.65
CA HIS A 59 3.28 -15.44 9.28
C HIS A 59 4.57 -15.21 8.48
N VAL A 60 5.00 -16.17 7.66
CA VAL A 60 6.15 -15.99 6.76
C VAL A 60 5.81 -15.00 5.66
N TYR A 61 4.59 -15.04 5.12
CA TYR A 61 4.12 -14.06 4.12
C TYR A 61 3.98 -12.67 4.72
N ILE A 62 3.41 -12.56 5.92
CA ILE A 62 3.33 -11.30 6.66
C ILE A 62 4.75 -10.74 6.87
N PHE A 63 5.71 -11.58 7.22
CA PHE A 63 7.10 -11.17 7.40
C PHE A 63 7.74 -10.60 6.13
N HIS A 64 7.67 -11.34 5.01
CA HIS A 64 8.22 -10.87 3.73
C HIS A 64 7.50 -9.61 3.22
N THR A 65 6.20 -9.51 3.52
CA THR A 65 5.41 -8.33 3.22
C THR A 65 5.92 -7.10 3.97
N MET A 66 6.12 -7.21 5.29
CA MET A 66 6.65 -6.11 6.10
C MET A 66 8.07 -5.72 5.68
N TYR A 67 8.88 -6.69 5.26
CA TYR A 67 10.20 -6.44 4.69
C TYR A 67 10.11 -5.54 3.45
N HIS A 68 9.29 -5.90 2.47
CA HIS A 68 9.19 -5.11 1.24
C HIS A 68 8.50 -3.77 1.44
N ILE A 69 7.55 -3.66 2.37
CA ILE A 69 7.00 -2.38 2.82
C ILE A 69 8.09 -1.47 3.38
N ALA A 70 8.98 -2.01 4.22
CA ALA A 70 10.11 -1.25 4.76
C ALA A 70 11.02 -0.72 3.64
N VAL A 71 11.34 -1.56 2.64
CA VAL A 71 12.13 -1.14 1.48
C VAL A 71 11.45 0.00 0.73
N LEU A 72 10.14 -0.13 0.46
CA LEU A 72 9.39 0.93 -0.20
C LEU A 72 9.44 2.23 0.59
N ASN A 73 9.22 2.19 1.91
CA ASN A 73 9.25 3.38 2.75
C ASN A 73 10.64 4.02 2.81
N ILE A 74 11.73 3.24 2.80
CA ILE A 74 13.11 3.78 2.77
C ILE A 74 13.34 4.64 1.53
N PHE A 75 12.92 4.18 0.36
CA PHE A 75 13.25 4.83 -0.92
C PHE A 75 12.16 5.76 -1.46
N ARG A 76 10.93 5.72 -0.91
CA ARG A 76 9.78 6.52 -1.36
C ARG A 76 10.10 8.02 -1.51
N PRO A 77 10.77 8.71 -0.57
CA PRO A 77 11.05 10.14 -0.72
C PRO A 77 11.99 10.48 -1.87
N LEU A 78 12.77 9.50 -2.35
CA LEU A 78 13.74 9.67 -3.41
C LEU A 78 13.12 9.47 -4.81
N LEU A 79 11.91 8.87 -4.88
CA LEU A 79 11.24 8.53 -6.13
C LEU A 79 11.09 9.70 -7.12
N PRO A 80 10.65 10.91 -6.70
CA PRO A 80 10.49 12.05 -7.60
C PRO A 80 11.79 12.56 -8.25
N THR A 81 12.96 12.25 -7.67
CA THR A 81 14.27 12.77 -8.13
C THR A 81 15.18 11.64 -8.64
N SER A 82 14.68 10.40 -8.69
CA SER A 82 15.48 9.18 -8.88
C SER A 82 16.26 9.08 -10.19
N GLY A 83 15.84 9.78 -11.25
CA GLY A 83 16.54 9.76 -12.54
C GLY A 83 17.99 10.22 -12.47
N ARG A 84 18.44 10.73 -11.31
CA ARG A 84 19.79 11.24 -11.05
C ARG A 84 20.60 10.40 -10.06
N PHE A 85 20.02 9.35 -9.47
CA PHE A 85 20.62 8.65 -8.33
C PHE A 85 20.96 7.19 -8.61
N ARG A 86 22.23 6.84 -8.40
CA ARG A 86 22.73 5.46 -8.36
C ARG A 86 23.15 5.13 -6.94
N LEU A 87 22.77 3.94 -6.46
CA LEU A 87 23.16 3.43 -5.15
C LEU A 87 24.63 3.01 -5.20
N ARG A 88 25.52 3.86 -4.69
CA ARG A 88 26.97 3.70 -4.89
C ARG A 88 27.54 2.52 -4.13
N SER A 89 26.87 2.11 -3.06
CA SER A 89 27.31 0.98 -2.25
C SER A 89 27.01 -0.40 -2.87
N PHE A 90 26.42 -0.46 -4.06
CA PHE A 90 26.06 -1.69 -4.76
C PHE A 90 26.79 -1.82 -6.10
N ALA A 91 27.31 -3.01 -6.39
CA ALA A 91 28.10 -3.27 -7.59
C ALA A 91 27.28 -3.19 -8.89
N SER A 92 25.97 -3.48 -8.84
CA SER A 92 25.12 -3.51 -10.03
C SER A 92 25.03 -2.16 -10.73
N SER A 93 25.04 -2.16 -12.05
CA SER A 93 24.96 -0.94 -12.88
C SER A 93 23.57 -0.30 -12.86
N ASP A 94 22.53 -1.09 -12.62
CA ASP A 94 21.12 -0.69 -12.53
C ASP A 94 20.65 -0.40 -11.09
N SER A 95 21.59 -0.34 -10.13
CA SER A 95 21.31 -0.10 -8.72
C SER A 95 20.79 1.32 -8.51
N SER A 96 19.47 1.47 -8.54
CA SER A 96 18.79 2.76 -8.34
C SER A 96 17.63 2.61 -7.36
N PRO A 97 17.21 3.70 -6.68
CA PRO A 97 15.99 3.70 -5.87
C PRO A 97 14.77 3.17 -6.63
N VAL A 98 14.62 3.55 -7.92
CA VAL A 98 13.52 3.08 -8.78
C VAL A 98 13.55 1.56 -8.95
N SER A 99 14.72 1.01 -9.30
CA SER A 99 14.88 -0.43 -9.51
C SER A 99 14.54 -1.22 -8.25
N VAL A 100 15.01 -0.75 -7.08
CA VAL A 100 14.76 -1.39 -5.79
C VAL A 100 13.28 -1.32 -5.39
N CYS A 101 12.64 -0.16 -5.56
CA CYS A 101 11.20 0.01 -5.31
C CYS A 101 10.37 -0.85 -6.26
N HIS A 102 10.70 -0.86 -7.56
CA HIS A 102 10.02 -1.68 -8.55
C HIS A 102 10.12 -3.17 -8.21
N ALA A 103 11.32 -3.67 -7.90
CA ALA A 103 11.52 -5.06 -7.49
C ALA A 103 10.70 -5.40 -6.23
N SER A 104 10.72 -4.55 -5.21
CA SER A 104 9.96 -4.77 -3.97
C SER A 104 8.45 -4.73 -4.19
N PHE A 105 7.97 -3.84 -5.06
CA PHE A 105 6.56 -3.78 -5.44
C PHE A 105 6.11 -5.05 -6.19
N GLN A 106 6.91 -5.55 -7.13
CA GLN A 106 6.60 -6.81 -7.83
C GLN A 106 6.55 -7.99 -6.86
N GLN A 107 7.46 -8.02 -5.88
CA GLN A 107 7.45 -9.05 -4.84
C GLN A 107 6.23 -8.94 -3.91
N LEU A 108 5.82 -7.73 -3.51
CA LEU A 108 4.58 -7.53 -2.74
C LEU A 108 3.35 -8.04 -3.46
N LYS A 109 3.21 -7.74 -4.77
CA LYS A 109 2.10 -8.26 -5.57
C LYS A 109 2.07 -9.80 -5.59
N ARG A 110 3.24 -10.44 -5.79
CA ARG A 110 3.36 -11.90 -5.75
C ARG A 110 2.97 -12.48 -4.39
N LEU A 111 3.48 -11.88 -3.31
CA LEU A 111 3.18 -12.29 -1.94
C LEU A 111 1.68 -12.17 -1.61
N LEU A 112 1.02 -11.10 -2.07
CA LEU A 112 -0.42 -10.93 -1.88
C LEU A 112 -1.21 -12.02 -2.60
N VAL A 113 -0.90 -12.30 -3.87
CA VAL A 113 -1.56 -13.36 -4.64
C VAL A 113 -1.36 -14.72 -3.97
N GLU A 114 -0.12 -15.05 -3.60
CA GLU A 114 0.20 -16.32 -2.92
C GLU A 114 -0.47 -16.44 -1.54
N ALA A 115 -0.66 -15.33 -0.81
CA ALA A 115 -1.35 -15.33 0.47
C ALA A 115 -2.86 -15.58 0.30
N MET A 116 -3.48 -14.93 -0.69
CA MET A 116 -4.93 -14.97 -0.90
C MET A 116 -5.44 -16.26 -1.55
N THR A 117 -4.60 -17.00 -2.27
CA THR A 117 -4.99 -18.29 -2.88
C THR A 117 -4.95 -19.48 -1.92
N ARG A 118 -4.64 -19.25 -0.63
CA ARG A 118 -4.46 -20.31 0.35
C ARG A 118 -5.78 -20.71 1.03
N PRO A 119 -6.02 -22.02 1.25
CA PRO A 119 -7.28 -22.54 1.82
C PRO A 119 -7.51 -22.20 3.30
N ARG A 120 -6.58 -21.52 3.98
CA ARG A 120 -6.70 -21.04 5.37
C ARG A 120 -6.36 -19.56 5.50
N TYR A 121 -6.81 -18.78 4.52
CA TYR A 121 -6.84 -17.33 4.64
C TYR A 121 -7.85 -16.94 5.73
N SER A 122 -7.37 -16.91 6.98
CA SER A 122 -8.14 -16.74 8.21
C SER A 122 -7.75 -15.42 8.89
N ILE A 123 -8.60 -14.94 9.81
CA ILE A 123 -8.55 -13.84 10.80
C ILE A 123 -7.17 -13.18 11.05
N GLN A 124 -6.04 -13.86 10.90
CA GLN A 124 -4.71 -13.24 10.87
C GLN A 124 -4.45 -12.36 9.61
N SER A 125 -5.34 -12.37 8.62
CA SER A 125 -5.26 -11.60 7.37
C SER A 125 -5.21 -10.08 7.57
N GLY A 126 -5.73 -9.56 8.67
CA GLY A 126 -5.66 -8.11 8.97
C GLY A 126 -4.23 -7.56 8.96
N LEU A 127 -3.22 -8.37 9.32
CA LEU A 127 -1.81 -7.99 9.31
C LEU A 127 -1.23 -7.82 7.89
N LEU A 128 -1.92 -8.29 6.85
CA LEU A 128 -1.57 -8.03 5.46
C LEU A 128 -2.14 -6.70 4.95
N ASN A 129 -3.06 -6.06 5.69
CA ASN A 129 -3.67 -4.79 5.27
C ASN A 129 -2.63 -3.72 4.87
N PRO A 130 -1.51 -3.52 5.59
CA PRO A 130 -0.48 -2.58 5.16
C PRO A 130 0.04 -2.88 3.74
N ALA A 131 0.21 -4.15 3.37
CA ALA A 131 0.61 -4.55 2.02
C ALA A 131 -0.39 -4.08 0.97
N VAL A 132 -1.67 -4.33 1.26
CA VAL A 132 -2.79 -4.06 0.37
C VAL A 132 -2.95 -2.56 0.18
N MET A 133 -2.78 -1.78 1.26
CA MET A 133 -2.74 -0.32 1.20
C MET A 133 -1.55 0.18 0.36
N HIS A 134 -0.34 -0.34 0.58
CA HIS A 134 0.84 0.04 -0.20
C HIS A 134 0.68 -0.30 -1.69
N ILE A 135 0.19 -1.50 -2.01
CA ILE A 135 -0.07 -1.92 -3.39
C ILE A 135 -1.11 -1.00 -4.03
N SER A 136 -2.21 -0.73 -3.33
CA SER A 136 -3.30 0.13 -3.84
C SER A 136 -2.83 1.57 -4.07
N ASN A 137 -2.08 2.15 -3.13
CA ASN A 137 -1.51 3.49 -3.28
C ASN A 137 -0.57 3.57 -4.49
N ILE A 138 0.32 2.58 -4.66
CA ILE A 138 1.22 2.55 -5.82
C ILE A 138 0.42 2.41 -7.11
N ILE A 139 -0.56 1.50 -7.16
CA ILE A 139 -1.39 1.30 -8.36
C ILE A 139 -2.13 2.58 -8.74
N LEU A 140 -2.76 3.26 -7.79
CA LEU A 140 -3.52 4.48 -8.05
C LEU A 140 -2.62 5.64 -8.49
N ALA A 141 -1.37 5.68 -8.01
CA ALA A 141 -0.40 6.68 -8.44
C ALA A 141 0.17 6.44 -9.86
N HIS A 142 0.05 5.22 -10.42
CA HIS A 142 0.60 4.90 -11.74
C HIS A 142 -0.45 5.02 -12.86
N SER A 143 -0.03 5.52 -14.02
CA SER A 143 -0.90 5.74 -15.19
C SER A 143 -1.23 4.48 -16.00
N ASP A 144 -0.59 3.33 -15.73
CA ASP A 144 -0.83 2.07 -16.45
C ASP A 144 -2.06 1.31 -15.93
N ARG A 145 -3.24 1.83 -16.30
CA ARG A 145 -4.54 1.42 -15.75
C ARG A 145 -4.98 0.00 -16.14
N ARG A 146 -4.59 -0.49 -17.32
CA ARG A 146 -5.02 -1.81 -17.82
C ARG A 146 -4.32 -2.96 -17.08
N ASN A 147 -3.04 -2.78 -16.75
CA ASN A 147 -2.25 -3.82 -16.09
C ASN A 147 -2.50 -3.89 -14.57
N TYR A 148 -3.04 -2.84 -13.96
CA TYR A 148 -3.23 -2.79 -12.52
C TYR A 148 -4.65 -2.98 -12.02
N ARG A 149 -5.67 -2.93 -12.90
CA ARG A 149 -7.07 -3.19 -12.53
C ARG A 149 -7.26 -4.53 -11.82
N HIS A 150 -6.58 -5.59 -12.28
CA HIS A 150 -6.69 -6.91 -11.66
C HIS A 150 -6.18 -6.92 -10.21
N TYR A 151 -5.08 -6.21 -9.93
CA TYR A 151 -4.53 -6.08 -8.57
C TYR A 151 -5.39 -5.19 -7.68
N LEU A 152 -5.99 -4.12 -8.23
CA LEU A 152 -6.94 -3.29 -7.49
C LEU A 152 -8.17 -4.10 -7.05
N LEU A 153 -8.72 -4.92 -7.94
CA LEU A 153 -9.82 -5.84 -7.60
C LEU A 153 -9.40 -6.89 -6.58
N LEU A 154 -8.18 -7.42 -6.67
CA LEU A 154 -7.63 -8.32 -5.66
C LEU A 154 -7.56 -7.65 -4.28
N CYS A 155 -7.13 -6.39 -4.21
CA CYS A 155 -7.12 -5.61 -2.98
C CYS A 155 -8.54 -5.36 -2.43
N MET A 156 -9.51 -5.13 -3.31
CA MET A 156 -10.92 -5.00 -2.91
C MET A 156 -11.48 -6.30 -2.34
N SER A 157 -11.22 -7.43 -2.99
CA SER A 157 -11.61 -8.75 -2.49
C SER A 157 -11.00 -9.02 -1.11
N PHE A 158 -9.71 -8.68 -0.92
CA PHE A 158 -9.05 -8.78 0.37
C PHE A 158 -9.84 -8.07 1.48
N TRP A 159 -10.23 -6.80 1.26
CA TRP A 159 -10.92 -6.03 2.30
C TRP A 159 -12.34 -6.53 2.52
N ILE A 160 -13.04 -6.91 1.45
CA ILE A 160 -14.38 -7.52 1.52
C ILE A 160 -14.34 -8.78 2.39
N ASP A 161 -13.41 -9.69 2.12
CA ASP A 161 -13.28 -10.96 2.83
C ASP A 161 -12.81 -10.77 4.28
N ALA A 162 -12.01 -9.73 4.55
CA ALA A 162 -11.49 -9.44 5.89
C ALA A 162 -12.46 -8.61 6.75
N THR A 163 -13.45 -7.94 6.16
CA THR A 163 -14.40 -7.06 6.86
C THR A 163 -15.17 -7.76 8.00
N PRO A 164 -15.68 -9.01 7.84
CA PRO A 164 -16.39 -9.68 8.93
C PRO A 164 -15.57 -9.84 10.21
N SER A 165 -14.24 -9.96 10.07
CA SER A 165 -13.32 -10.04 11.21
C SER A 165 -12.75 -8.68 11.63
N PHE A 166 -12.72 -7.70 10.72
CA PHE A 166 -12.15 -6.37 10.93
C PHE A 166 -13.04 -5.29 10.28
N PRO A 167 -14.10 -4.82 10.96
CA PRO A 167 -15.04 -3.85 10.41
C PRO A 167 -14.38 -2.54 9.92
N VAL A 168 -13.29 -2.12 10.57
CA VAL A 168 -12.47 -0.96 10.19
C VAL A 168 -11.96 -1.01 8.73
N LEU A 169 -11.78 -2.22 8.17
CA LEU A 169 -11.31 -2.41 6.81
C LEU A 169 -12.38 -2.04 5.77
N ALA A 170 -13.67 -2.07 6.12
CA ALA A 170 -14.73 -1.62 5.22
C ALA A 170 -14.61 -0.13 4.90
N ASP A 171 -14.21 0.68 5.89
CA ASP A 171 -14.01 2.12 5.71
C ASP A 171 -12.81 2.38 4.82
N ILE A 172 -11.72 1.63 5.02
CA ILE A 172 -10.52 1.68 4.16
C ILE A 172 -10.86 1.27 2.72
N ALA A 173 -11.61 0.19 2.54
CA ALA A 173 -12.06 -0.27 1.22
C ALA A 173 -12.88 0.80 0.49
N ARG A 174 -13.84 1.43 1.19
CA ARG A 174 -14.65 2.53 0.62
C ARG A 174 -13.81 3.74 0.23
N ALA A 175 -12.81 4.09 1.03
CA ALA A 175 -11.88 5.17 0.70
C ALA A 175 -11.09 4.87 -0.58
N TYR A 176 -10.48 3.68 -0.68
CA TYR A 176 -9.76 3.27 -1.89
C TYR A 176 -10.66 3.15 -3.12
N LEU A 177 -11.92 2.75 -2.93
CA LEU A 177 -12.89 2.67 -4.01
C LEU A 177 -13.24 4.06 -4.55
N SER A 178 -13.33 5.05 -3.66
CA SER A 178 -13.54 6.45 -4.01
C SER A 178 -12.33 7.02 -4.75
N LEU A 179 -11.10 6.71 -4.31
CA LEU A 179 -9.88 7.08 -5.03
C LEU A 179 -9.80 6.43 -6.42
N ALA A 180 -10.17 5.14 -6.51
CA ALA A 180 -10.20 4.42 -7.78
C ALA A 180 -11.21 5.01 -8.78
N LEU A 181 -12.35 5.51 -8.30
CA LEU A 181 -13.33 6.23 -9.12
C LEU A 181 -12.78 7.58 -9.59
N ARG A 182 -12.24 8.37 -8.66
CA ARG A 182 -11.63 9.68 -8.97
C ARG A 182 -10.58 9.56 -10.06
N ASP A 183 -9.72 8.56 -9.96
CA ASP A 183 -8.61 8.35 -10.90
C ASP A 183 -9.02 7.53 -12.13
N ARG A 184 -10.32 7.21 -12.27
CA ARG A 184 -10.93 6.44 -13.37
C ARG A 184 -10.27 5.07 -13.60
N SER A 185 -9.83 4.45 -12.51
CA SER A 185 -9.30 3.07 -12.50
C SER A 185 -10.41 2.02 -12.43
N LEU A 186 -11.61 2.41 -11.97
CA LEU A 186 -12.83 1.61 -11.98
C LEU A 186 -13.98 2.42 -12.57
N SER A 187 -14.93 1.73 -13.21
CA SER A 187 -16.17 2.35 -13.69
C SER A 187 -17.12 2.61 -12.52
N ALA A 188 -18.01 3.60 -12.64
CA ALA A 188 -19.08 3.82 -11.67
C ALA A 188 -19.90 2.55 -11.40
N GLN A 189 -20.19 1.76 -12.43
CA GLN A 189 -20.96 0.53 -12.30
C GLN A 189 -20.23 -0.53 -11.45
N ASP A 190 -18.97 -0.82 -11.76
CA ASP A 190 -18.17 -1.78 -10.99
C ASP A 190 -18.01 -1.32 -9.54
N ALA A 191 -17.78 -0.02 -9.34
CA ALA A 191 -17.62 0.55 -8.01
C ALA A 191 -18.91 0.46 -7.19
N ARG A 192 -20.09 0.71 -7.78
CA ARG A 192 -21.37 0.55 -7.07
C ARG A 192 -21.60 -0.89 -6.64
N ILE A 193 -21.28 -1.87 -7.48
CA ILE A 193 -21.38 -3.30 -7.12
C ILE A 193 -20.51 -3.61 -5.90
N LEU A 194 -19.26 -3.13 -5.89
CA LEU A 194 -18.34 -3.34 -4.76
C LEU A 194 -18.80 -2.60 -3.49
N LYS A 195 -19.28 -1.35 -3.61
CA LYS A 195 -19.84 -0.57 -2.50
C LYS A 195 -21.05 -1.27 -1.88
N GLN A 196 -21.95 -1.81 -2.69
CA GLN A 196 -23.12 -2.56 -2.21
C GLN A 196 -22.70 -3.83 -1.46
N LYS A 197 -21.72 -4.59 -1.96
CA LYS A 197 -21.17 -5.75 -1.24
C LYS A 197 -20.60 -5.36 0.12
N LEU A 198 -19.78 -4.30 0.17
CA LEU A 198 -19.21 -3.79 1.42
C LEU A 198 -20.29 -3.34 2.41
N THR A 199 -21.34 -2.68 1.92
CA THR A 199 -22.44 -2.18 2.77
C THR A 199 -23.21 -3.34 3.38
N LYS A 200 -23.59 -4.35 2.59
CA LYS A 200 -24.29 -5.55 3.08
C LYS A 200 -23.50 -6.29 4.15
N ILE A 201 -22.19 -6.46 3.94
CA ILE A 201 -21.32 -7.11 4.93
C ILE A 201 -21.23 -6.25 6.19
N ARG A 202 -21.05 -4.93 6.06
CA ARG A 202 -20.99 -4.04 7.23
C ARG A 202 -22.27 -4.10 8.06
N GLU A 203 -23.44 -4.08 7.43
CA GLU A 203 -24.74 -4.19 8.11
C GLU A 203 -24.90 -5.51 8.87
N GLN A 204 -24.31 -6.60 8.37
CA GLN A 204 -24.35 -7.91 9.01
C GLN A 204 -23.39 -8.03 10.20
N TYR A 205 -22.31 -7.25 10.25
CA TYR A 205 -21.20 -7.44 11.19
C TYR A 205 -20.82 -6.19 12.01
N SER A 206 -21.49 -5.03 11.90
CA SER A 206 -21.09 -3.80 12.60
C SER A 206 -21.81 -3.52 13.93
N SER A 207 -21.02 -3.15 14.95
CA SER A 207 -21.35 -2.10 15.91
C SER A 207 -20.83 -0.74 15.38
N ASN A 208 -21.31 0.39 15.91
CA ASN A 208 -21.19 1.77 15.40
C ASN A 208 -19.77 2.40 15.24
N GLU A 209 -18.69 1.63 15.09
CA GLU A 209 -17.34 2.19 14.98
C GLU A 209 -17.04 2.81 13.60
N VAL A 210 -16.39 3.97 13.62
CA VAL A 210 -15.96 4.75 12.44
C VAL A 210 -14.43 4.81 12.44
N SER A 211 -13.81 4.50 11.30
CA SER A 211 -12.36 4.50 11.13
C SER A 211 -11.80 5.91 10.86
N SER A 212 -10.82 6.34 11.66
CA SER A 212 -10.03 7.56 11.44
C SER A 212 -8.70 7.30 10.69
N VAL A 213 -8.56 6.14 10.03
CA VAL A 213 -7.31 5.71 9.38
C VAL A 213 -6.97 6.61 8.19
N ILE A 214 -5.71 7.04 8.07
CA ILE A 214 -5.20 7.75 6.89
C ILE A 214 -4.95 6.73 5.78
N VAL A 215 -5.52 6.94 4.60
CA VAL A 215 -5.52 5.96 3.50
C VAL A 215 -4.43 6.26 2.48
N ASP A 216 -4.13 7.55 2.28
CA ASP A 216 -3.06 8.01 1.41
C ASP A 216 -2.00 8.77 2.21
N PHE A 217 -0.87 8.11 2.48
CA PHE A 217 0.26 8.71 3.18
C PHE A 217 1.00 9.78 2.35
N ASP A 218 0.99 9.69 1.01
CA ASP A 218 1.68 10.69 0.17
C ASP A 218 0.92 12.01 0.15
N CYS A 219 -0.40 11.93 0.01
CA CYS A 219 -1.18 13.16 -0.01
C CYS A 219 -1.44 13.74 1.39
N ALA A 220 -1.53 12.92 2.44
CA ALA A 220 -1.65 13.42 3.81
C ALA A 220 -0.42 14.21 4.26
N THR A 221 0.79 13.84 3.79
CA THR A 221 2.02 14.59 4.06
C THR A 221 2.17 15.84 3.18
N ALA A 222 1.58 15.86 1.99
CA ALA A 222 1.65 17.01 1.06
C ALA A 222 0.54 18.07 1.27
N GLN A 223 -0.66 17.70 1.73
CA GLN A 223 -1.85 18.58 1.75
C GLN A 223 -2.65 18.57 3.07
N GLY A 224 -2.15 17.92 4.13
CA GLY A 224 -2.86 17.85 5.41
C GLY A 224 -4.07 16.91 5.39
N ALA A 225 -4.93 17.00 6.40
CA ALA A 225 -5.91 15.99 6.85
C ALA A 225 -6.94 15.43 5.83
N SER A 226 -7.00 15.92 4.59
CA SER A 226 -7.99 15.61 3.54
C SER A 226 -7.95 14.19 2.94
N TYR A 227 -7.19 13.27 3.54
CA TYR A 227 -6.95 11.91 3.02
C TYR A 227 -7.24 10.80 4.04
N ARG A 228 -8.06 11.12 5.04
CA ARG A 228 -8.61 10.16 5.98
C ARG A 228 -9.68 9.28 5.30
N ALA A 229 -9.77 8.02 5.75
CA ALA A 229 -10.64 7.01 5.16
C ALA A 229 -12.11 7.45 5.14
N ASN A 230 -12.58 8.02 6.24
CA ASN A 230 -13.95 8.48 6.41
C ASN A 230 -14.31 9.61 5.43
N GLU A 231 -13.44 10.61 5.28
CA GLU A 231 -13.65 11.77 4.39
C GLU A 231 -13.65 11.33 2.92
N LEU A 232 -12.69 10.48 2.52
CA LEU A 232 -12.65 9.95 1.15
C LEU A 232 -13.84 9.05 0.85
N ALA A 233 -14.26 8.22 1.81
CA ALA A 233 -15.42 7.36 1.66
C ALA A 233 -16.73 8.15 1.46
N GLN A 234 -16.85 9.35 2.06
CA GLN A 234 -18.00 10.23 1.87
C GLN A 234 -18.05 10.84 0.46
N LYS A 235 -16.90 11.05 -0.18
CA LYS A 235 -16.82 11.61 -1.55
C LYS A 235 -17.12 10.59 -2.66
N PHE A 236 -17.44 9.34 -2.31
CA PHE A 236 -17.74 8.30 -3.29
C PHE A 236 -18.81 8.72 -4.29
N ASP A 237 -19.97 9.20 -3.81
CA ASP A 237 -21.13 9.46 -4.66
C ASP A 237 -20.88 10.65 -5.60
N GLU A 238 -20.12 11.64 -5.14
CA GLU A 238 -19.63 12.76 -5.95
C GLU A 238 -18.73 12.26 -7.10
N TYR A 239 -17.73 11.42 -6.80
CA TYR A 239 -16.83 10.89 -7.83
C TYR A 239 -17.53 9.94 -8.80
N ALA A 240 -18.50 9.15 -8.34
CA ALA A 240 -19.29 8.27 -9.20
C ALA A 240 -20.11 9.07 -10.21
N MET A 241 -20.79 10.14 -9.78
CA MET A 241 -21.54 11.01 -10.70
C MET A 241 -20.62 11.68 -11.72
N PHE A 242 -19.47 12.20 -11.27
CA PHE A 242 -18.52 12.86 -12.15
C PHE A 242 -17.98 11.93 -13.26
N GLU A 243 -17.65 10.68 -12.91
CA GLU A 243 -17.18 9.69 -13.89
C GLU A 243 -18.22 9.42 -14.99
N GLU A 244 -19.49 9.24 -14.61
CA GLU A 244 -20.61 8.99 -15.54
C GLU A 244 -20.84 10.16 -16.50
N PHE A 245 -20.85 11.40 -15.99
CA PHE A 245 -21.02 12.58 -16.84
C PHE A 245 -19.88 12.73 -17.84
N THR A 246 -18.65 12.41 -17.45
CA THR A 246 -17.48 12.55 -18.33
C THR A 246 -17.32 11.42 -19.35
N ASN A 247 -17.91 10.25 -19.10
CA ASN A 247 -17.92 9.15 -20.07
C ASN A 247 -19.08 9.25 -21.07
N ASN A 248 -20.23 9.80 -20.65
CA ASN A 248 -21.38 10.03 -21.54
C ASN A 248 -21.19 11.22 -22.50
N SER A 249 -20.17 12.04 -22.30
CA SER A 249 -19.82 13.16 -23.19
C SER A 249 -18.85 12.79 -24.32
N VAL A 250 -18.44 11.51 -24.43
CA VAL A 250 -17.48 11.02 -25.45
C VAL A 250 -18.08 9.90 -26.31
N SER A 251 -19.40 9.69 -26.24
CA SER A 251 -20.15 8.74 -27.06
C SER A 251 -21.01 9.45 -28.08
#